data_AF-A0A2W6DQ37-F1
#
_entry.id   AF-A0A2W6DQ37-F1
#
_cell.length_a   1.000
_cell.length_b   1.000
_cell.length_c   1.000
_cell.angle_alpha   90.00
_cell.angle_beta   90.00
_cell.angle_gamma   90.00
#
_symmetry.space_group_name_H-M   'P 1'
#
loop_
_entity.id
_entity.type
_entity.pdbx_description
1 polymer ?
#
loop_
_entity_poly.entity_id
_entity_poly.type
_entity_poly.pdbx_seq_one_letter_code
_entity_poly.pdbx_strand_id
1 'polypeptide(L)'
;MSGPFADSQLAAFVGQPAPAFADLDVTAMRAGVAQRAQSRPPGPEMAVVVDLTVAGRPARLYRPGPGSLPVIVYLHGGGWTVGSL
;
A
#
# COMPACT_ATOMS: atom_id res chain seq x y z
N MET A 1 8.19 12.23 -24.04
CA MET A 1 6.77 12.48 -24.37
C MET A 1 5.92 11.64 -23.45
N SER A 2 5.18 12.27 -22.54
CA SER A 2 4.20 11.59 -21.68
C SER A 2 3.01 11.17 -22.53
N GLY A 3 2.76 9.86 -22.66
CA GLY A 3 1.55 9.33 -23.29
C GLY A 3 0.32 9.52 -22.38
N PRO A 4 -0.90 9.24 -22.88
CA PRO A 4 -2.16 9.49 -22.14
C PRO A 4 -2.27 8.74 -20.81
N PHE A 5 -1.44 7.72 -20.58
CA PHE A 5 -1.42 6.92 -19.34
C PHE A 5 -0.18 7.15 -18.46
N ALA A 6 0.72 8.05 -18.86
CA ALA A 6 1.92 8.37 -18.10
C ALA A 6 1.89 9.84 -17.68
N ASP A 7 1.26 10.11 -16.54
CA ASP A 7 1.28 11.43 -15.93
C ASP A 7 2.71 11.82 -15.52
N SER A 8 2.87 13.09 -15.09
CA SER A 8 4.18 13.61 -14.70
C SER A 8 4.76 12.90 -13.47
N GLN A 9 3.93 12.36 -12.58
CA GLN A 9 4.39 11.58 -11.42
C GLN A 9 4.95 10.23 -11.85
N LEU A 10 4.26 9.49 -12.72
CA LEU A 10 4.74 8.23 -13.25
C LEU A 10 6.02 8.43 -14.07
N ALA A 11 6.08 9.46 -14.90
CA ALA A 11 7.27 9.80 -15.66
C ALA A 11 8.48 10.10 -14.75
N ALA A 12 8.27 10.85 -13.66
CA ALA A 12 9.32 11.13 -12.68
C ALA A 12 9.77 9.86 -11.94
N PHE A 13 8.84 8.97 -11.59
CA PHE A 13 9.14 7.70 -10.93
C PHE A 13 9.99 6.78 -11.81
N VAL A 14 9.61 6.60 -13.08
CA VAL A 14 10.34 5.75 -14.03
C VAL A 14 11.75 6.30 -14.32
N GLY A 15 11.94 7.61 -14.20
CA GLY A 15 13.25 8.25 -14.36
C GLY A 15 14.21 8.07 -13.19
N GLN A 16 13.76 7.55 -12.04
CA GLN A 16 14.64 7.34 -10.90
C GLN A 16 15.53 6.10 -11.11
N PRO A 17 16.84 6.20 -10.81
CA PRO A 17 17.71 5.03 -10.85
C PRO A 17 17.25 4.01 -9.80
N ALA A 18 17.13 2.75 -10.22
CA ALA A 18 16.85 1.62 -9.35
C ALA A 18 18.02 0.63 -9.43
N PRO A 19 18.42 0.00 -8.31
CA PRO A 19 19.38 -1.10 -8.34
C PRO A 19 18.82 -2.27 -9.16
N ALA A 20 19.70 -3.12 -9.68
CA ALA A 20 19.27 -4.35 -10.33
C ALA A 20 18.55 -5.24 -9.30
N PHE A 21 17.57 -6.03 -9.76
CA PHE A 21 16.81 -6.92 -8.86
C PHE A 21 17.69 -7.89 -8.06
N ALA A 22 18.82 -8.32 -8.64
CA ALA A 22 19.77 -9.20 -7.98
C ALA A 22 20.48 -8.55 -6.78
N ASP A 23 20.55 -7.22 -6.75
CA ASP A 23 21.25 -6.45 -5.71
C ASP A 23 20.30 -5.94 -4.62
N LEU A 24 19.01 -6.30 -4.70
CA LEU A 24 18.01 -5.87 -3.74
C LEU A 24 18.07 -6.68 -2.45
N ASP A 25 18.37 -6.00 -1.34
CA ASP A 25 18.21 -6.57 -0.01
C ASP A 25 16.75 -6.48 0.47
N VAL A 26 16.16 -7.62 0.79
CA VAL A 26 14.75 -7.72 1.20
C VAL A 26 14.45 -6.97 2.50
N THR A 27 15.42 -6.91 3.42
CA THR A 27 15.24 -6.22 4.71
C THR A 27 15.17 -4.71 4.48
N ALA A 28 16.09 -4.17 3.71
CA ALA A 28 16.09 -2.78 3.27
C ALA A 28 14.82 -2.45 2.46
N MET A 29 14.34 -3.35 1.60
CA MET A 29 13.08 -3.16 0.88
C MET A 29 11.89 -3.03 1.83
N ARG A 30 11.76 -3.91 2.83
CA ARG A 30 10.69 -3.86 3.83
C ARG A 30 10.71 -2.54 4.60
N ALA A 31 11.89 -2.14 5.08
CA ALA A 31 12.07 -0.88 5.78
C ALA A 31 11.70 0.32 4.91
N GLY A 32 12.16 0.35 3.66
CA GLY A 32 11.84 1.43 2.71
C GLY A 32 10.36 1.48 2.32
N VAL A 33 9.66 0.34 2.28
CA VAL A 33 8.19 0.32 2.06
C VAL A 33 7.45 0.86 3.28
N ALA A 34 7.85 0.49 4.50
CA ALA A 34 7.26 1.00 5.74
C ALA A 34 7.47 2.52 5.88
N GLN A 35 8.67 3.02 5.59
CA GLN A 35 8.97 4.45 5.59
C GLN A 35 8.12 5.21 4.58
N ARG A 36 8.01 4.72 3.33
CA ARG A 36 7.15 5.31 2.30
C ARG A 36 5.67 5.29 2.69
N ALA A 37 5.22 4.29 3.44
CA ALA A 37 3.84 4.23 3.92
C ALA A 37 3.51 5.37 4.89
N GLN A 38 4.47 5.74 5.76
CA GLN A 38 4.31 6.82 6.73
C GLN A 38 4.18 8.20 6.07
N SER A 39 4.73 8.39 4.87
CA SER A 39 4.63 9.64 4.12
C SER A 39 3.42 9.71 3.19
N ARG A 40 2.57 8.67 3.13
CA ARG A 40 1.38 8.70 2.28
C ARG A 40 0.35 9.65 2.89
N PRO A 41 -0.33 10.47 2.06
CA PRO A 41 -1.52 11.17 2.50
C PRO A 41 -2.53 10.19 3.10
N PRO A 42 -3.31 10.61 4.11
CA PRO A 42 -4.38 9.78 4.64
C PRO A 42 -5.35 9.39 3.52
N GLY A 43 -5.91 8.19 3.63
CA GLY A 43 -7.02 7.78 2.78
C GLY A 43 -8.27 8.64 3.01
N PRO A 44 -9.34 8.41 2.24
CA PRO A 44 -10.63 9.06 2.48
C PRO A 44 -11.10 8.84 3.92
N GLU A 45 -11.81 9.81 4.47
CA GLU A 45 -12.38 9.67 5.82
C GLU A 45 -13.32 8.46 5.89
N MET A 46 -13.18 7.71 6.98
CA MET A 46 -13.99 6.54 7.28
C MET A 46 -14.70 6.78 8.61
N ALA A 47 -15.95 6.36 8.72
CA ALA A 47 -16.71 6.42 9.97
C ALA A 47 -16.07 5.55 11.07
N VAL A 48 -15.46 4.42 10.69
CA VAL A 48 -14.70 3.57 11.61
C VAL A 48 -13.43 3.06 10.94
N VAL A 49 -12.32 3.14 11.65
CA VAL A 49 -11.08 2.42 11.34
C VAL A 49 -10.65 1.67 12.60
N VAL A 50 -10.57 0.34 12.52
CA VAL A 50 -10.24 -0.48 13.70
C VAL A 50 -9.38 -1.67 13.31
N ASP A 51 -8.38 -1.94 14.14
CA ASP A 51 -7.53 -3.13 14.02
C ASP A 51 -8.22 -4.35 14.64
N LEU A 52 -8.14 -5.47 13.93
CA LEU A 52 -8.82 -6.72 14.20
C LEU A 52 -7.82 -7.88 14.10
N THR A 53 -8.23 -9.03 14.62
CA THR A 53 -7.59 -10.32 14.31
C THR A 53 -8.58 -11.20 13.55
N VAL A 54 -8.20 -11.66 12.36
CA VAL A 54 -9.01 -12.54 11.51
C VAL A 54 -8.19 -13.78 11.19
N ALA A 55 -8.73 -14.97 11.53
CA ALA A 55 -8.01 -16.24 11.39
C ALA A 55 -6.59 -16.21 12.00
N GLY A 56 -6.43 -15.55 13.16
CA GLY A 56 -5.15 -15.43 13.86
C GLY A 56 -4.15 -14.43 13.23
N ARG A 57 -4.56 -13.66 12.23
CA ARG A 57 -3.70 -12.67 11.55
C ARG A 57 -4.22 -11.24 11.77
N PRO A 58 -3.32 -10.23 11.86
CA PRO A 58 -3.73 -8.83 11.90
C PRO A 58 -4.51 -8.42 10.66
N ALA A 59 -5.59 -7.67 10.86
CA ALA A 59 -6.40 -7.06 9.80
C ALA A 59 -6.89 -5.70 10.27
N ARG A 60 -7.35 -4.85 9.35
CA ARG A 60 -7.95 -3.55 9.65
C ARG A 60 -9.26 -3.43 8.91
N LEU A 61 -10.32 -3.11 9.64
CA LEU A 61 -11.63 -2.79 9.07
C LEU A 61 -11.70 -1.30 8.83
N TYR A 62 -12.00 -0.95 7.59
CA TYR A 62 -12.38 0.40 7.18
C TYR A 62 -13.87 0.39 6.87
N ARG A 63 -14.65 1.21 7.58
CA ARG A 63 -16.09 1.29 7.41
C ARG A 63 -16.51 2.72 7.04
N PRO A 64 -17.15 2.93 5.88
CA PRO A 64 -17.47 4.28 5.42
C PRO A 64 -18.70 4.90 6.08
N GLY A 65 -19.66 4.11 6.61
CA GLY A 65 -20.90 4.65 7.16
C GLY A 65 -21.79 3.64 7.90
N PRO A 66 -22.99 4.03 8.38
CA PRO A 66 -23.92 3.16 9.12
C PRO A 66 -24.66 2.16 8.22
N GLY A 67 -25.49 1.28 8.80
CA GLY A 67 -26.37 0.35 8.08
C GLY A 67 -25.74 -1.00 7.69
N SER A 68 -26.46 -1.83 6.92
CA SER A 68 -25.88 -3.06 6.36
C SER A 68 -25.12 -2.72 5.08
N LEU A 69 -23.82 -3.02 5.04
CA LEU A 69 -22.93 -2.71 3.92
C LEU A 69 -22.30 -4.02 3.39
N PRO A 70 -22.05 -4.12 2.06
CA PRO A 70 -21.25 -5.22 1.53
C PRO A 70 -19.81 -5.15 2.08
N VAL A 71 -19.16 -6.31 2.13
CA VAL A 71 -17.79 -6.44 2.64
C VAL A 71 -16.84 -6.80 1.51
N ILE A 72 -15.70 -6.11 1.45
CA ILE A 72 -14.58 -6.44 0.58
C ILE A 72 -13.43 -6.96 1.45
N VAL A 73 -12.95 -8.16 1.14
CA VAL A 73 -11.70 -8.66 1.71
C VAL A 73 -10.57 -8.26 0.78
N TYR A 74 -9.73 -7.32 1.24
CA TYR A 74 -8.57 -6.84 0.49
C TYR A 74 -7.29 -7.49 1.00
N LEU A 75 -6.46 -7.98 0.08
CA LEU A 75 -5.13 -8.52 0.36
C LEU A 75 -4.11 -7.60 -0.32
N HIS A 76 -3.18 -7.04 0.46
CA HIS A 76 -2.22 -6.06 -0.06
C HIS A 76 -1.25 -6.67 -1.07
N GLY A 77 -0.83 -5.85 -2.04
CA GLY A 77 0.27 -6.19 -2.95
C GLY A 77 1.64 -6.14 -2.27
N GLY A 78 2.70 -6.44 -3.03
CA GLY A 78 4.07 -6.46 -2.51
C GLY A 78 4.83 -7.75 -2.79
N GLY A 79 4.41 -8.49 -3.83
CA GLY A 79 5.11 -9.70 -4.29
C GLY A 79 5.31 -10.74 -3.19
N TRP A 80 4.32 -10.88 -2.30
CA TRP A 80 4.36 -11.82 -1.15
C TRP A 80 5.51 -11.60 -0.16
N THR A 81 6.22 -10.48 -0.26
CA THR A 81 7.52 -10.29 0.42
C THR A 81 7.56 -9.02 1.27
N VAL A 82 6.92 -7.95 0.79
CA VAL A 82 6.89 -6.62 1.43
C VAL A 82 5.45 -6.11 1.59
N GLY A 83 5.29 -5.06 2.38
CA GLY A 83 3.98 -4.51 2.75
C GLY A 83 3.60 -4.87 4.19
N SER A 84 2.62 -4.15 4.73
CA SER A 84 2.12 -4.33 6.08
C SER A 84 0.64 -3.94 6.15
N LEU A 85 0.05 -4.09 7.33
CA LEU A 85 -1.15 -3.40 7.74
C LEU A 85 -0.88 -1.91 8.04
#